data_AF-A0A0E0EJ89-F1
#
_entry.id   AF-A0A0E0EJ89-F1
#
_cell.length_a   1.000
_cell.length_b   1.000
_cell.length_c   1.000
_cell.angle_alpha   90.00
_cell.angle_beta   90.00
_cell.angle_gamma   90.00
#
_symmetry.space_group_name_H-M   'P 1'
#
loop_
_entity.id
_entity.type
_entity.pdbx_description
1 polymer ?
#
loop_
_entity_poly.entity_id
_entity_poly.type
_entity_poly.pdbx_seq_one_letter_code
_entity_poly.pdbx_strand_id
1 'polypeptide(L)'
;MVTVAILWLSTGYFGGIGAPFAPYFWPYLAQLPKKKERKRPVRVYMDGCFDLMHYGHANALRQAKLLGDQLVVGVVSDEEIVANKGPPVLSMEERYNTKIIHLLVK
;
A
#
# COMPACT_ATOMS: atom_id res chain seq x y z
N MET A 1 20.99 -9.46 -39.30
CA MET A 1 20.69 -8.39 -38.31
C MET A 1 21.59 -8.43 -37.07
N VAL A 2 22.16 -9.59 -36.69
CA VAL A 2 23.09 -9.69 -35.54
C VAL A 2 24.52 -9.19 -35.86
N THR A 3 24.95 -9.25 -37.12
CA THR A 3 26.32 -8.84 -37.52
C THR A 3 26.55 -7.32 -37.59
N VAL A 4 25.48 -6.52 -37.73
CA VAL A 4 25.58 -5.04 -37.78
C VAL A 4 25.81 -4.45 -36.39
N ALA A 5 25.30 -5.10 -35.32
CA ALA A 5 25.44 -4.61 -33.95
C ALA A 5 26.88 -4.74 -33.40
N ILE A 6 27.64 -5.75 -33.85
CA ILE A 6 29.01 -6.00 -33.36
C ILE A 6 30.00 -5.01 -33.97
N LEU A 7 29.77 -4.58 -35.21
CA LEU A 7 30.61 -3.58 -35.89
C LEU A 7 30.47 -2.17 -35.27
N TRP A 8 29.32 -1.84 -34.67
CA TRP A 8 29.14 -0.56 -33.96
C TRP A 8 29.86 -0.47 -32.61
N LEU A 9 30.15 -1.62 -31.97
CA LEU A 9 30.94 -1.65 -30.73
C LEU A 9 32.45 -1.51 -30.98
N SER A 10 32.93 -1.85 -32.18
CA SER A 10 34.36 -1.81 -32.51
C SER A 10 34.83 -0.43 -32.99
N THR A 11 34.02 0.32 -33.73
CA THR A 11 34.38 1.67 -34.21
C THR A 11 34.13 2.79 -33.18
N GLY A 12 33.46 2.49 -32.07
CA GLY A 12 33.25 3.45 -30.98
C GLY A 12 34.48 3.71 -30.10
N TYR A 13 35.55 2.91 -30.21
CA TYR A 13 36.71 3.03 -29.30
C TYR A 13 37.81 3.98 -29.79
N PHE A 14 37.74 4.50 -31.02
CA PHE A 14 38.80 5.37 -31.58
C PHE A 14 38.34 6.60 -32.37
N GLY A 15 37.05 6.98 -32.32
CA GLY A 15 36.56 8.09 -33.15
C GLY A 15 35.31 8.78 -32.63
N GLY A 16 35.47 9.59 -31.59
CA GLY A 16 34.93 10.96 -31.42
C GLY A 16 33.54 11.41 -31.89
N ILE A 17 32.63 10.60 -32.41
CA ILE A 17 31.31 11.06 -32.90
C ILE A 17 30.28 9.97 -32.63
N GLY A 18 29.43 10.13 -31.60
CA GLY A 18 28.32 9.19 -31.42
C GLY A 18 27.60 9.10 -30.07
N ALA A 19 27.83 10.02 -29.14
CA ALA A 19 26.90 10.29 -28.04
C ALA A 19 27.20 11.70 -27.54
N PRO A 20 26.20 12.51 -27.12
CA PRO A 20 26.49 13.69 -26.34
C PRO A 20 26.93 13.21 -24.95
N PHE A 21 28.17 12.72 -24.84
CA PHE A 21 28.89 12.66 -23.58
C PHE A 21 29.31 14.10 -23.26
N ALA A 22 28.32 14.97 -23.09
CA ALA A 22 28.54 16.33 -22.65
C ALA A 22 28.57 16.27 -21.12
N PRO A 23 29.75 16.39 -20.48
CA PRO A 23 29.82 16.60 -19.03
C PRO A 23 29.03 17.85 -18.59
N TYR A 24 28.68 18.72 -19.55
CA TYR A 24 27.82 19.88 -19.38
C TYR A 24 26.30 19.60 -19.50
N PHE A 25 25.87 18.46 -20.04
CA PHE A 25 24.45 18.10 -20.17
C PHE A 25 23.89 17.47 -18.88
N TRP A 26 24.72 16.68 -18.18
CA TRP A 26 24.35 16.05 -16.91
C TRP A 26 23.91 17.02 -15.79
N PRO A 27 24.57 18.17 -15.55
CA PRO A 27 24.09 19.14 -14.55
C PRO A 27 22.73 19.77 -14.91
N TYR A 28 22.32 19.77 -16.18
CA TYR A 28 21.01 20.26 -16.61
C TYR A 28 19.89 19.26 -16.31
N LEU A 29 20.16 17.96 -16.40
CA LEU A 29 19.22 16.90 -15.98
C LEU A 29 18.91 16.96 -14.48
N ALA A 30 19.88 17.36 -13.65
CA ALA A 30 19.65 17.58 -12.21
C ALA A 30 18.74 18.79 -11.91
N GLN A 31 18.57 19.71 -12.87
CA GLN A 31 17.71 20.89 -12.77
C GLN A 31 16.28 20.60 -13.23
N LEU A 32 15.99 19.42 -13.78
CA LEU A 32 14.62 19.05 -14.12
C LEU A 32 13.76 19.06 -12.85
N PRO A 33 12.57 19.68 -12.89
CA PRO A 33 11.68 19.70 -11.74
C PRO A 33 11.32 18.25 -11.39
N LYS A 34 11.82 17.79 -10.23
CA LYS A 34 11.44 16.47 -9.71
C LYS A 34 9.93 16.43 -9.58
N LYS A 35 9.29 15.49 -10.28
CA LYS A 35 7.86 15.24 -10.15
C LYS A 35 7.56 15.02 -8.67
N LYS A 36 6.73 15.88 -8.07
CA LYS A 36 6.35 15.78 -6.66
C LYS A 36 5.61 14.46 -6.48
N GLU A 37 6.30 13.45 -5.96
CA GLU A 37 5.66 12.18 -5.62
C GLU A 37 4.63 12.45 -4.53
N ARG A 38 3.36 12.15 -4.84
CA ARG A 38 2.32 12.15 -3.82
C ARG A 38 2.61 10.98 -2.89
N LYS A 39 2.71 11.25 -1.58
CA LYS A 39 2.76 10.17 -0.58
C LYS A 39 1.53 9.29 -0.76
N ARG A 40 1.75 7.99 -0.90
CA ARG A 40 0.66 7.01 -0.95
C ARG A 40 0.05 6.91 0.45
N PRO A 41 -1.28 6.90 0.58
CA PRO A 41 -1.92 6.76 1.88
C PRO A 41 -1.60 5.40 2.49
N VAL A 42 -1.30 5.39 3.79
CA VAL A 42 -1.07 4.18 4.58
C VAL A 42 -2.43 3.59 4.97
N ARG A 43 -2.69 2.36 4.52
CA ARG A 43 -3.89 1.60 4.84
C ARG A 43 -3.58 0.57 5.91
N VAL A 44 -4.30 0.63 7.03
CA VAL A 44 -4.24 -0.32 8.14
C VAL A 44 -5.42 -1.27 8.00
N TYR A 45 -5.16 -2.57 8.10
CA TYR A 45 -6.20 -3.60 8.15
C TYR A 45 -6.26 -4.18 9.56
N MET A 46 -7.47 -4.33 10.09
CA MET A 46 -7.72 -5.00 11.35
C MET A 46 -8.96 -5.88 11.21
N ASP A 47 -8.83 -7.15 11.51
CA ASP A 47 -9.91 -8.11 11.51
C ASP A 47 -10.31 -8.54 12.92
N GLY A 48 -11.55 -9.01 13.04
CA GLY A 48 -12.04 -9.53 14.30
C GLY A 48 -13.46 -10.05 14.23
N CYS A 49 -13.79 -10.82 15.25
CA CYS A 49 -15.16 -11.27 15.52
C CYS A 49 -16.04 -10.08 15.94
N PHE A 50 -15.53 -9.20 16.81
CA PHE A 50 -16.24 -8.02 17.36
C PHE A 50 -17.59 -8.34 18.02
N ASP A 51 -17.76 -9.56 18.53
CA ASP A 51 -18.94 -9.95 19.29
C ASP A 51 -19.08 -9.13 20.57
N LEU A 52 -20.33 -8.86 20.97
CA LEU A 52 -20.70 -8.04 22.13
C LEU A 52 -19.84 -6.76 22.27
N MET A 53 -19.86 -5.92 21.24
CA MET A 53 -18.98 -4.76 21.13
C MET A 53 -18.89 -3.93 22.41
N HIS A 54 -17.67 -3.75 22.92
CA HIS A 54 -17.39 -3.04 24.16
C HIS A 54 -16.17 -2.12 24.03
N TYR A 55 -15.84 -1.40 25.11
CA TYR A 55 -14.76 -0.40 25.13
C TYR A 55 -13.40 -0.94 24.66
N GLY A 56 -13.11 -2.21 24.93
CA GLY A 56 -11.85 -2.85 24.53
C GLY A 56 -11.68 -2.86 23.01
N HIS A 57 -12.69 -3.32 22.28
CA HIS A 57 -12.69 -3.31 20.82
C HIS A 57 -12.61 -1.88 20.27
N ALA A 58 -13.37 -0.94 20.83
CA ALA A 58 -13.38 0.45 20.38
C ALA A 58 -11.99 1.12 20.55
N ASN A 59 -11.31 0.88 21.68
CA ASN A 59 -9.98 1.41 21.92
C ASN A 59 -8.92 0.76 21.00
N ALA A 60 -9.04 -0.54 20.70
CA ALA A 60 -8.15 -1.21 19.74
C ALA A 60 -8.30 -0.61 18.33
N LEU A 61 -9.53 -0.40 17.86
CA LEU A 61 -9.80 0.26 16.57
C LEU A 61 -9.29 1.70 16.54
N ARG A 62 -9.48 2.45 17.64
CA ARG A 62 -8.95 3.81 17.78
C ARG A 62 -7.42 3.83 17.66
N GLN A 63 -6.73 2.88 18.30
CA GLN A 63 -5.28 2.77 18.20
C GLN A 63 -4.85 2.40 16.77
N ALA A 64 -5.53 1.45 16.13
CA ALA A 64 -5.25 1.07 14.75
C ALA A 64 -5.42 2.25 13.78
N LYS A 65 -6.43 3.09 13.97
CA LYS A 65 -6.66 4.31 13.18
C LYS A 65 -5.52 5.32 13.31
N LEU A 66 -4.78 5.35 14.42
CA LEU A 66 -3.63 6.25 14.60
C LEU A 66 -2.38 5.79 13.84
N LEU A 67 -2.34 4.56 13.35
CA LEU A 67 -1.16 3.98 12.67
C LEU A 67 -1.13 4.28 11.16
N GLY A 68 -2.21 4.81 10.59
CA GLY A 68 -2.27 5.12 9.16
C GLY A 68 -3.37 6.11 8.80
N ASP A 69 -3.47 6.41 7.51
CA ASP A 69 -4.45 7.38 6.99
C ASP A 69 -5.85 6.76 6.91
N GLN A 70 -5.90 5.46 6.60
CA GLN A 70 -7.12 4.70 6.36
C GLN A 70 -7.14 3.44 7.21
N LEU A 71 -8.27 3.15 7.86
CA LEU A 71 -8.50 1.92 8.60
C LEU A 71 -9.58 1.12 7.87
N VAL A 72 -9.25 -0.12 7.51
CA VAL A 72 -10.17 -1.09 6.94
C VAL A 72 -10.41 -2.16 8.00
N VAL A 73 -11.68 -2.37 8.35
CA VAL A 73 -12.06 -3.33 9.39
C VAL A 73 -12.75 -4.53 8.74
N GLY A 74 -12.21 -5.72 8.97
CA GLY A 74 -12.80 -6.98 8.52
C GLY A 74 -13.63 -7.63 9.63
N VAL A 75 -14.92 -7.89 9.37
CA VAL A 75 -15.77 -8.66 10.28
C VAL A 75 -15.75 -10.12 9.84
N VAL A 76 -15.22 -11.00 10.69
CA VAL A 76 -15.05 -12.43 10.38
C VAL A 76 -16.41 -13.14 10.36
N SER A 77 -16.56 -14.14 9.47
CA SER A 77 -17.80 -14.90 9.31
C SER A 77 -18.07 -15.85 10.48
N ASP A 78 -19.34 -16.20 10.67
CA ASP A 78 -19.75 -17.09 11.76
C ASP A 78 -19.11 -18.48 11.61
N GLU A 79 -18.98 -19.00 10.39
CA GLU A 79 -18.37 -20.30 10.10
C GLU A 79 -16.91 -20.35 10.54
N GLU A 80 -16.14 -19.30 10.24
CA GLU A 80 -14.72 -19.22 10.56
C GLU A 80 -14.50 -19.02 12.07
N ILE A 81 -15.38 -18.25 12.73
CA ILE A 81 -15.36 -18.08 14.19
C ILE A 81 -15.66 -19.41 14.90
N VAL A 82 -16.69 -20.14 14.45
CA VAL A 82 -17.06 -21.45 15.01
C VAL A 82 -15.91 -22.44 14.86
N ALA A 83 -15.24 -22.47 13.70
CA ALA A 83 -14.14 -23.38 13.44
C ALA A 83 -12.91 -23.14 14.33
N ASN A 84 -12.61 -21.87 14.68
CA ASN A 84 -11.33 -21.50 15.30
C ASN A 84 -11.42 -21.05 16.76
N LYS A 85 -12.59 -20.62 17.24
CA LYS A 85 -12.76 -20.04 18.59
C LYS A 85 -13.96 -20.60 19.34
N GLY A 86 -15.07 -20.80 18.64
CA GLY A 86 -16.37 -21.15 19.22
C GLY A 86 -17.45 -20.16 18.79
N PRO A 87 -18.73 -20.55 18.84
CA PRO A 87 -19.82 -19.79 18.24
C PRO A 87 -19.97 -18.39 18.86
N PRO A 88 -20.18 -17.34 18.03
CA PRO A 88 -20.49 -16.01 18.55
C PRO A 88 -21.92 -15.97 19.12
N VAL A 89 -22.18 -15.02 20.01
CA VAL A 89 -23.51 -14.76 20.56
C VAL A 89 -24.37 -13.99 19.56
N LEU A 90 -23.79 -12.98 18.92
CA LEU A 90 -24.44 -12.17 17.89
C LEU A 90 -24.20 -12.74 16.50
N SER A 91 -25.22 -12.64 15.64
CA SER A 91 -25.11 -12.96 14.21
C SER A 91 -24.11 -12.04 13.50
N MET A 92 -23.58 -12.48 12.36
CA MET A 92 -22.69 -11.64 11.53
C MET A 92 -23.30 -10.26 11.22
N GLU A 93 -24.59 -10.21 10.89
CA GLU A 93 -25.28 -8.96 10.54
C GLU A 93 -25.31 -7.97 11.71
N GLU A 94 -25.57 -8.44 12.93
CA GLU A 94 -25.58 -7.62 14.14
C GLU A 94 -24.17 -7.10 14.49
N ARG A 95 -23.15 -7.95 14.34
CA ARG A 95 -21.74 -7.56 14.55
C ARG A 95 -21.32 -6.49 13.54
N TYR A 96 -21.69 -6.65 12.28
CA TYR A 96 -21.42 -5.67 11.23
C TYR A 96 -22.16 -4.34 11.44
N ASN A 97 -23.43 -4.38 11.83
CA ASN A 97 -24.28 -3.20 12.03
C ASN A 97 -24.00 -2.44 13.34
N THR A 98 -23.00 -2.88 14.11
CA THR A 98 -22.60 -2.19 15.33
C THR A 98 -22.14 -0.76 15.00
N LYS A 99 -22.83 0.24 15.58
CA LYS A 99 -22.60 1.68 15.33
C LYS A 99 -21.13 2.09 15.35
N ILE A 100 -20.31 1.48 16.20
CA ILE A 100 -18.89 1.83 16.37
C ILE A 100 -18.08 1.53 15.11
N ILE A 101 -18.32 0.41 14.43
CA ILE A 101 -17.60 0.07 13.19
C ILE A 101 -17.98 1.08 12.10
N HIS A 102 -19.27 1.44 12.00
CA HIS A 102 -19.75 2.44 11.03
C HIS A 102 -19.25 3.86 11.29
N LEU A 103 -19.05 4.25 12.55
CA LEU A 103 -18.58 5.58 12.95
C LEU A 103 -17.07 5.75 12.79
N LEU A 104 -16.28 4.68 12.93
CA LEU A 104 -14.82 4.74 12.87
C LEU A 104 -14.24 4.53 11.46
N VAL A 105 -15.02 3.94 10.55
CA VAL A 105 -14.58 3.60 9.18
C VAL A 105 -15.00 4.64 8.13
N LYS A 106 -15.83 5.63 8.49
CA LYS A 106 -16.11 6.82 7.66
C LYS A 106 -15.03 7.89 7.82
#